data_AF-A0A0D8XQ26-F1
#
_entry.id   AF-A0A0D8XQ26-F1
#
_cell.length_a   1.000
_cell.length_b   1.000
_cell.length_c   1.000
_cell.angle_alpha   90.00
_cell.angle_beta   90.00
_cell.angle_gamma   90.00
#
_symmetry.space_group_name_H-M   'P 1'
#
loop_
_entity.id
_entity.type
_entity.pdbx_description
1 polymer ?
#
loop_
_entity_poly.entity_id
_entity_poly.type
_entity_poly.pdbx_seq_one_letter_code
_entity_poly.pdbx_strand_id
1 'polypeptide(L)'
;MKGIIVCLCLVVCVISVFCKLQNVTVKGVTVCQKRRMANQRVQLYDRDTLDPNDLLAEIHTNKDGEFKLFGEENEVGSIEPFVRIHHNCNTKPGCTRISDYEVPRDKIGGLYDMTYVTLDIVKMRFVVLVVLAMCSISVLAKMQNVTVKGIAVCNKKRLANVKVELYDRDTLDPNDLLAEMHTNAEGEFELFGQEDEVGSIEPFIRLTHNCLAKPGCQRIGDYEVPHDKIGDVYDMTYVTLDIVVHGEKEKC
;
A
#
# COMPACT_ATOMS: atom_id res chain seq x y z
N MET A 1 -18.93 -5.21 74.55
CA MET A 1 -19.32 -5.07 73.13
C MET A 1 -18.33 -4.13 72.46
N LYS A 2 -17.35 -4.66 71.70
CA LYS A 2 -16.39 -3.86 70.93
C LYS A 2 -16.75 -4.03 69.46
N GLY A 3 -17.42 -3.04 68.89
CA GLY A 3 -17.79 -3.01 67.48
C GLY A 3 -16.55 -2.70 66.64
N ILE A 4 -16.23 -3.61 65.73
CA ILE A 4 -15.16 -3.45 64.75
C ILE A 4 -15.68 -2.49 63.66
N ILE A 5 -15.08 -1.31 63.56
CA ILE A 5 -15.31 -0.39 62.45
C ILE A 5 -14.51 -0.92 61.26
N VAL A 6 -15.22 -1.51 60.30
CA VAL A 6 -14.64 -1.88 58.99
C VAL A 6 -14.54 -0.60 58.17
N CYS A 7 -13.32 -0.08 58.03
CA CYS A 7 -13.01 1.02 57.13
C CYS A 7 -13.00 0.48 55.70
N LEU A 8 -14.06 0.76 54.94
CA LEU A 8 -14.14 0.46 53.52
C LEU A 8 -13.28 1.49 52.76
N CYS A 9 -12.00 1.17 52.54
CA CYS A 9 -11.15 1.95 51.64
C CYS A 9 -11.62 1.75 50.20
N LEU A 10 -12.50 2.63 49.71
CA LEU A 10 -12.73 2.82 48.28
C LEU A 10 -11.44 3.38 47.67
N VAL A 11 -10.58 2.52 47.17
CA VAL A 11 -9.46 2.91 46.31
C VAL A 11 -10.08 3.35 44.98
N VAL A 12 -10.36 4.64 44.86
CA VAL A 12 -10.63 5.26 43.56
C VAL A 12 -9.29 5.26 42.82
N CYS A 13 -9.12 4.29 41.93
CA CYS A 13 -7.99 4.26 41.01
C CYS A 13 -8.15 5.45 40.06
N VAL A 14 -7.47 6.56 40.35
CA VAL A 14 -7.39 7.68 39.41
C VAL A 14 -6.53 7.20 38.25
N ILE A 15 -7.16 6.74 37.19
CA ILE A 15 -6.48 6.43 35.93
C ILE A 15 -6.04 7.78 35.37
N SER A 16 -4.77 8.12 35.53
CA SER A 16 -4.18 9.27 34.84
C SER A 16 -4.12 8.93 33.35
N VAL A 17 -5.06 9.50 32.59
CA VAL A 17 -5.05 9.45 31.14
C VAL A 17 -3.97 10.41 30.67
N PHE A 18 -2.91 9.88 30.06
CA PHE A 18 -1.82 10.67 29.50
C PHE A 18 -2.06 10.88 28.01
N CYS A 19 -2.40 12.10 27.60
CA CYS A 19 -2.36 12.50 26.19
C CYS A 19 -0.91 12.83 25.78
N LYS A 20 -0.57 12.56 24.52
CA LYS A 20 0.73 12.87 23.94
C LYS A 20 0.56 13.65 22.64
N LEU A 21 1.19 14.83 22.58
CA LEU A 21 1.30 15.58 21.32
C LEU A 21 2.14 14.78 20.33
N GLN A 22 1.55 14.51 19.18
CA GLN A 22 2.14 13.79 18.05
C GLN A 22 1.91 14.59 16.78
N ASN A 23 2.78 14.44 15.81
CA ASN A 23 2.68 15.18 14.56
C ASN A 23 3.15 14.34 13.39
N VAL A 24 2.83 14.76 12.18
CA VAL A 24 3.40 14.19 10.97
C VAL A 24 3.41 15.23 9.85
N THR A 25 4.48 15.24 9.06
CA THR A 25 4.52 15.97 7.79
C THR A 25 4.39 14.98 6.66
N VAL A 26 3.43 15.18 5.76
CA VAL A 26 3.27 14.35 4.56
C VAL A 26 3.51 15.20 3.33
N LYS A 27 4.27 14.70 2.35
CA LYS A 27 4.42 15.32 1.04
C LYS A 27 4.35 14.27 -0.07
N GLY A 28 4.04 14.70 -1.28
CA GLY A 28 4.02 13.83 -2.45
C GLY A 28 3.61 14.59 -3.71
N VAL A 29 3.51 13.85 -4.81
CA VAL A 29 3.13 14.35 -6.13
C VAL A 29 1.98 13.50 -6.66
N THR A 30 0.82 14.09 -6.93
CA THR A 30 -0.32 13.36 -7.48
C THR A 30 -0.14 13.13 -8.98
N VAL A 31 -0.38 11.89 -9.43
CA VAL A 31 -0.24 11.45 -10.82
C VAL A 31 -1.49 10.69 -11.25
N CYS A 32 -1.94 10.91 -12.49
CA CYS A 32 -3.02 10.18 -13.13
C CYS A 32 -2.57 9.85 -14.55
N GLN A 33 -2.54 8.58 -14.96
CA GLN A 33 -2.13 8.17 -16.32
C GLN A 33 -0.82 8.86 -16.79
N LYS A 34 0.21 8.86 -15.93
CA LYS A 34 1.53 9.50 -16.16
C LYS A 34 1.52 11.04 -16.26
N ARG A 35 0.40 11.71 -15.91
CA ARG A 35 0.29 13.17 -15.87
C ARG A 35 0.19 13.68 -14.43
N ARG A 36 0.93 14.73 -14.11
CA ARG A 36 0.85 15.42 -12.82
C ARG A 36 -0.50 16.13 -12.67
N MET A 37 -1.14 15.99 -11.51
CA MET A 37 -2.50 16.48 -11.29
C MET A 37 -2.50 17.73 -10.42
N ALA A 38 -2.64 18.90 -11.05
CA ALA A 38 -2.75 20.17 -10.34
C ALA A 38 -4.13 20.36 -9.70
N ASN A 39 -4.19 21.19 -8.65
CA ASN A 39 -5.42 21.62 -7.99
C ASN A 39 -6.30 20.47 -7.45
N GLN A 40 -5.69 19.38 -6.99
CA GLN A 40 -6.39 18.31 -6.27
C GLN A 40 -6.45 18.66 -4.79
N ARG A 41 -7.61 18.52 -4.16
CA ARG A 41 -7.76 18.81 -2.72
C ARG A 41 -7.19 17.64 -1.91
N VAL A 42 -6.24 17.94 -1.04
CA VAL A 42 -5.51 16.99 -0.21
C VAL A 42 -5.76 17.34 1.25
N GLN A 43 -6.22 16.39 2.03
CA GLN A 43 -6.53 16.53 3.45
C GLN A 43 -5.74 15.50 4.25
N LEU A 44 -5.20 15.90 5.40
CA LEU A 44 -4.60 15.01 6.38
C LEU A 44 -5.57 14.90 7.55
N TYR A 45 -5.94 13.67 7.87
CA TYR A 45 -6.85 13.33 8.96
C TYR A 45 -6.13 12.46 9.98
N ASP A 46 -6.59 12.51 11.22
CA ASP A 46 -6.44 11.43 12.18
C ASP A 46 -7.68 10.50 12.13
N ARG A 47 -7.50 9.22 12.43
CA ARG A 47 -8.60 8.25 12.48
C ARG A 47 -8.91 7.90 13.92
N ASP A 48 -10.06 8.38 14.39
CA ASP A 48 -10.52 8.10 15.72
C ASP A 48 -11.46 6.89 15.78
N THR A 49 -11.41 6.17 16.89
CA THR A 49 -12.23 4.95 17.08
C THR A 49 -13.62 5.26 17.60
N LEU A 50 -13.82 6.37 18.32
CA LEU A 50 -15.04 6.66 19.09
C LEU A 50 -15.71 8.01 18.75
N ASP A 51 -15.15 8.78 17.81
CA ASP A 51 -15.61 10.08 17.34
C ASP A 51 -15.26 10.30 15.86
N PRO A 52 -15.80 11.35 15.19
CA PRO A 52 -15.52 11.59 13.79
C PRO A 52 -14.06 12.01 13.57
N ASN A 53 -13.39 11.33 12.64
CA ASN A 53 -12.01 11.62 12.21
C ASN A 53 -11.65 13.12 12.20
N ASP A 54 -10.62 13.48 12.94
CA ASP A 54 -10.16 14.86 13.04
C ASP A 54 -9.36 15.32 11.82
N LEU A 55 -9.75 16.48 11.26
CA LEU A 55 -9.04 17.10 10.13
C LEU A 55 -7.85 17.89 10.67
N LEU A 56 -6.64 17.42 10.40
CA LEU A 56 -5.40 18.04 10.85
C LEU A 56 -4.94 19.17 9.93
N ALA A 57 -5.03 18.96 8.61
CA ALA A 57 -4.60 19.96 7.62
C ALA A 57 -5.25 19.75 6.25
N GLU A 58 -5.32 20.83 5.46
CA GLU A 58 -5.85 20.80 4.09
C GLU A 58 -5.05 21.71 3.15
N ILE A 59 -4.81 21.24 1.92
CA ILE A 59 -4.14 22.00 0.86
C ILE A 59 -4.67 21.59 -0.53
N HIS A 60 -4.30 22.33 -1.57
CA HIS A 60 -4.46 21.91 -2.96
C HIS A 60 -3.10 21.67 -3.61
N THR A 61 -2.99 20.66 -4.47
CA THR A 61 -1.74 20.41 -5.21
C THR A 61 -1.38 21.59 -6.11
N ASN A 62 -0.09 21.89 -6.22
CA ASN A 62 0.40 22.97 -7.08
C ASN A 62 0.31 22.60 -8.57
N LYS A 63 0.77 23.49 -9.46
CA LYS A 63 0.80 23.26 -10.93
C LYS A 63 1.56 22.00 -11.36
N ASP A 64 2.52 21.56 -10.54
CA ASP A 64 3.38 20.40 -10.77
C ASP A 64 2.84 19.14 -10.05
N GLY A 65 1.61 19.21 -9.52
CA GLY A 65 0.93 18.14 -8.80
C GLY A 65 1.44 17.89 -7.38
N GLU A 66 2.33 18.74 -6.87
CA GLU A 66 2.99 18.54 -5.59
C GLU A 66 2.14 19.06 -4.43
N PHE A 67 2.19 18.35 -3.30
CA PHE A 67 1.60 18.78 -2.03
C PHE A 67 2.57 18.53 -0.88
N LYS A 68 2.44 19.34 0.17
CA LYS A 68 3.10 19.14 1.48
C LYS A 68 2.20 19.74 2.55
N LEU A 69 1.83 18.94 3.54
CA LEU A 69 0.99 19.35 4.66
C LEU A 69 1.54 18.77 5.98
N PHE A 70 1.39 19.54 7.05
CA PHE A 70 1.80 19.19 8.41
C PHE A 70 0.54 19.16 9.26
N GLY A 71 0.40 18.10 10.06
CA GLY A 71 -0.68 17.97 11.04
C GLY A 71 -0.10 17.57 12.39
N GLU A 72 -0.74 18.03 13.46
CA GLU A 72 -0.42 17.65 14.83
C GLU A 72 -1.68 17.54 15.67
N GLU A 73 -1.64 16.63 16.63
CA GLU A 73 -2.75 16.33 17.50
C GLU A 73 -2.28 15.86 18.88
N ASN A 74 -3.07 16.16 19.90
CA ASN A 74 -2.81 15.77 21.27
C ASN A 74 -3.84 14.72 21.74
N GLU A 75 -3.49 13.45 21.57
CA GLU A 75 -4.42 12.34 21.73
C GLU A 75 -3.96 11.31 22.78
N VAL A 76 -4.88 10.49 23.26
CA VAL A 76 -4.61 9.38 24.18
C VAL A 76 -4.21 8.15 23.36
N GLY A 77 -2.90 7.93 23.23
CA GLY A 77 -2.38 6.80 22.47
C GLY A 77 -1.51 7.26 21.32
N SER A 78 -1.66 6.64 20.16
CA SER A 78 -0.93 7.01 18.95
C SER A 78 -1.91 7.40 17.87
N ILE A 79 -1.69 8.58 17.29
CA ILE A 79 -2.44 9.04 16.12
C ILE A 79 -2.41 7.98 15.01
N GLU A 80 -3.48 7.88 14.24
CA GLU A 80 -3.67 7.01 13.09
C GLU A 80 -3.85 7.81 11.78
N PRO A 81 -2.83 8.59 11.36
CA PRO A 81 -2.98 9.55 10.29
C PRO A 81 -3.25 8.91 8.93
N PHE A 82 -4.08 9.56 8.12
CA PHE A 82 -4.27 9.21 6.71
C PHE A 82 -4.48 10.45 5.83
N VAL A 83 -4.03 10.37 4.59
CA VAL A 83 -4.21 11.40 3.57
C VAL A 83 -5.40 11.07 2.70
N ARG A 84 -6.37 11.98 2.63
CA ARG A 84 -7.52 11.91 1.73
C ARG A 84 -7.32 12.85 0.55
N ILE A 85 -7.40 12.33 -0.67
CA ILE A 85 -7.28 13.11 -1.91
C ILE A 85 -8.59 13.08 -2.67
N HIS A 86 -9.15 14.25 -2.94
CA HIS A 86 -10.31 14.42 -3.82
C HIS A 86 -9.81 14.74 -5.23
N HIS A 87 -10.19 13.91 -6.20
CA HIS A 87 -9.70 14.03 -7.56
C HIS A 87 -10.71 13.62 -8.63
N ASN A 88 -10.49 14.06 -9.86
CA ASN A 88 -11.31 13.70 -11.02
C ASN A 88 -10.57 12.76 -12.01
N CYS A 89 -9.49 12.11 -11.58
CA CYS A 89 -8.78 11.11 -12.39
C CYS A 89 -9.72 9.96 -12.80
N ASN A 90 -9.80 9.69 -14.12
CA ASN A 90 -10.65 8.67 -14.73
C ASN A 90 -12.12 8.72 -14.27
N THR A 91 -12.66 9.91 -13.96
CA THR A 91 -14.08 10.10 -13.60
C THR A 91 -14.90 10.67 -14.75
N LYS A 92 -16.23 10.45 -14.70
CA LYS A 92 -17.17 11.14 -15.59
C LYS A 92 -17.16 12.65 -15.30
N PRO A 93 -17.44 13.52 -16.29
CA PRO A 93 -17.55 14.96 -16.07
C PRO A 93 -18.51 15.29 -14.92
N GLY A 94 -18.07 16.13 -13.98
CA GLY A 94 -18.85 16.50 -12.79
C GLY A 94 -18.75 15.51 -11.61
N CYS A 95 -18.02 14.40 -11.75
CA CYS A 95 -17.79 13.45 -10.66
C CYS A 95 -16.40 13.64 -10.04
N THR A 96 -16.35 13.60 -8.70
CA THR A 96 -15.11 13.59 -7.91
C THR A 96 -14.99 12.24 -7.20
N ARG A 97 -13.82 11.61 -7.31
CA ARG A 97 -13.39 10.45 -6.55
C ARG A 97 -12.63 10.88 -5.30
N ILE A 98 -12.74 10.06 -4.26
CA ILE A 98 -12.05 10.25 -2.98
C ILE A 98 -11.20 9.01 -2.73
N SER A 99 -9.90 9.21 -2.53
CA SER A 99 -8.94 8.14 -2.25
C SER A 99 -8.22 8.42 -0.93
N ASP A 100 -8.20 7.42 -0.05
CA ASP A 100 -7.60 7.52 1.29
C ASP A 100 -6.33 6.65 1.35
N TYR A 101 -5.23 7.24 1.79
CA TYR A 101 -3.89 6.65 1.89
C TYR A 101 -3.39 6.71 3.33
N GLU A 102 -3.10 5.56 3.92
CA GLU A 102 -2.66 5.50 5.32
C GLU A 102 -1.21 5.97 5.46
N VAL A 103 -0.93 6.71 6.52
CA VAL A 103 0.42 7.14 6.89
C VAL A 103 0.98 6.09 7.85
N PRO A 104 2.12 5.45 7.53
CA PRO A 104 2.69 4.42 8.40
C PRO A 104 3.03 4.95 9.79
N ARG A 105 2.75 4.16 10.83
CA ARG A 105 2.96 4.56 12.24
C ARG A 105 4.42 4.94 12.54
N ASP A 106 5.39 4.33 11.86
CA ASP A 106 6.82 4.65 12.01
C ASP A 106 7.22 6.02 11.43
N LYS A 107 6.30 6.71 10.74
CA LYS A 107 6.50 8.08 10.23
C LYS A 107 5.95 9.18 11.13
N ILE A 108 5.23 8.81 12.20
CA ILE A 108 4.76 9.76 13.21
C ILE A 108 5.99 10.42 13.88
N GLY A 109 5.96 11.73 14.00
CA GLY A 109 7.04 12.59 14.47
C GLY A 109 8.03 13.01 13.38
N GLY A 110 7.78 12.67 12.11
CA GLY A 110 8.72 12.88 11.01
C GLY A 110 8.09 13.31 9.68
N LEU A 111 8.88 13.16 8.62
CA LEU A 111 8.48 13.43 7.24
C LEU A 111 8.18 12.10 6.53
N TYR A 112 6.95 11.96 6.04
CA TYR A 112 6.55 10.92 5.12
C TYR A 112 6.52 11.48 3.69
N ASP A 113 7.47 11.04 2.87
CA ASP A 113 7.52 11.36 1.44
C ASP A 113 6.85 10.24 0.65
N MET A 114 5.61 10.49 0.21
CA MET A 114 4.84 9.57 -0.64
C MET A 114 5.37 9.51 -2.07
N THR A 115 6.34 10.36 -2.45
CA THR A 115 6.90 10.48 -3.79
C THR A 115 5.81 10.70 -4.84
N TYR A 116 5.30 9.65 -5.50
CA TYR A 116 4.21 9.71 -6.46
C TYR A 116 2.96 9.01 -5.92
N VAL A 117 1.84 9.70 -5.93
CA VAL A 117 0.53 9.18 -5.53
C VAL A 117 -0.32 8.98 -6.78
N THR A 118 -0.43 7.73 -7.23
CA THR A 118 -1.20 7.34 -8.42
C THR A 118 -2.69 7.29 -8.11
N LEU A 119 -3.46 8.17 -8.75
CA LEU A 119 -4.89 8.40 -8.52
C LEU A 119 -5.82 7.56 -9.41
N ASP A 120 -5.25 6.81 -10.34
CA ASP A 120 -5.94 5.88 -11.23
C ASP A 120 -6.18 4.49 -10.62
N ILE A 121 -5.64 4.22 -9.43
CA ILE A 121 -5.89 2.99 -8.68
C ILE A 121 -7.32 2.99 -8.14
N VAL A 122 -8.15 2.07 -8.63
CA VAL A 122 -9.53 1.92 -8.17
C VAL A 122 -9.56 0.94 -7.01
N LYS A 123 -9.71 1.44 -5.77
CA LYS A 123 -9.90 0.60 -4.59
C LYS A 123 -11.29 -0.06 -4.66
N MET A 124 -11.34 -1.31 -5.12
CA MET A 124 -12.59 -2.08 -5.19
C MET A 124 -13.05 -2.41 -3.76
N ARG A 125 -14.15 -1.81 -3.29
CA ARG A 125 -14.77 -2.24 -2.03
C ARG A 125 -15.46 -3.58 -2.30
N PHE A 126 -14.88 -4.67 -1.81
CA PHE A 126 -15.54 -5.98 -1.76
C PHE A 126 -16.79 -5.86 -0.87
N VAL A 127 -17.95 -5.59 -1.48
CA VAL A 127 -19.24 -5.73 -0.82
C VAL A 127 -19.62 -7.20 -0.94
N VAL A 128 -19.28 -7.98 0.08
CA VAL A 128 -19.68 -9.39 0.18
C VAL A 128 -21.18 -9.42 0.49
N LEU A 129 -22.01 -9.50 -0.54
CA LEU A 129 -23.44 -9.78 -0.42
C LEU A 129 -23.63 -11.30 -0.48
N VAL A 130 -23.56 -11.97 0.68
CA VAL A 130 -23.89 -13.41 0.76
C VAL A 130 -25.39 -13.56 0.54
N VAL A 131 -25.81 -13.98 -0.65
CA VAL A 131 -27.17 -14.48 -0.89
C VAL A 131 -27.07 -15.95 -1.28
N LEU A 132 -27.61 -16.78 -0.39
CA LEU A 132 -27.85 -18.21 -0.55
C LEU A 132 -28.64 -18.50 -1.83
N ALA A 133 -28.01 -19.16 -2.80
CA ALA A 133 -28.71 -19.90 -3.84
C ALA A 133 -27.83 -21.07 -4.32
N MET A 134 -27.98 -22.21 -3.66
CA MET A 134 -27.54 -23.51 -4.16
C MET A 134 -28.30 -23.84 -5.45
N CYS A 135 -27.67 -23.61 -6.60
CA CYS A 135 -28.03 -24.23 -7.88
C CYS A 135 -26.79 -24.27 -8.77
N SER A 136 -26.18 -25.45 -8.87
CA SER A 136 -25.30 -25.92 -9.96
C SER A 136 -24.46 -24.85 -10.66
N ILE A 137 -23.52 -24.23 -9.94
CA ILE A 137 -22.49 -23.40 -10.57
C ILE A 137 -21.51 -24.39 -11.22
N SER A 138 -21.54 -24.48 -12.55
CA SER A 138 -20.41 -25.01 -13.29
C SER A 138 -19.26 -24.06 -13.01
N VAL A 139 -18.31 -24.53 -12.20
CA VAL A 139 -17.11 -23.78 -11.86
C VAL A 139 -16.24 -23.80 -13.12
N LEU A 140 -16.41 -22.82 -13.99
CA LEU A 140 -15.68 -22.74 -15.25
C LEU A 140 -14.39 -21.96 -14.99
N ALA A 141 -13.29 -22.70 -14.87
CA ALA A 141 -11.95 -22.11 -14.89
C ALA A 141 -11.72 -21.43 -16.25
N LYS A 142 -10.99 -20.31 -16.22
CA LYS A 142 -10.65 -19.57 -17.43
C LYS A 142 -9.14 -19.36 -17.46
N MET A 143 -8.55 -19.75 -18.58
CA MET A 143 -7.17 -19.45 -18.92
C MET A 143 -6.95 -17.93 -18.98
N GLN A 144 -6.08 -17.43 -18.13
CA GLN A 144 -5.68 -16.04 -17.98
C GLN A 144 -4.16 -15.94 -18.06
N ASN A 145 -3.65 -14.80 -18.50
CA ASN A 145 -2.22 -14.60 -18.64
C ASN A 145 -1.83 -13.17 -18.36
N VAL A 146 -0.54 -12.93 -18.14
CA VAL A 146 0.03 -11.59 -18.04
C VAL A 146 1.50 -11.62 -18.46
N THR A 147 1.94 -10.56 -19.13
CA THR A 147 3.36 -10.33 -19.38
C THR A 147 3.84 -9.18 -18.51
N VAL A 148 4.91 -9.36 -17.76
CA VAL A 148 5.47 -8.30 -16.92
C VAL A 148 6.91 -8.03 -17.31
N LYS A 149 7.26 -6.76 -17.52
CA LYS A 149 8.62 -6.35 -17.88
C LYS A 149 9.06 -5.11 -17.11
N GLY A 150 10.37 -4.93 -17.00
CA GLY A 150 10.96 -3.76 -16.36
C GLY A 150 12.48 -3.82 -16.27
N ILE A 151 13.05 -2.87 -15.54
CA ILE A 151 14.50 -2.71 -15.34
C ILE A 151 14.80 -2.60 -13.85
N ALA A 152 15.53 -3.57 -13.30
CA ALA A 152 16.01 -3.54 -11.93
C ALA A 152 17.17 -2.54 -11.79
N VAL A 153 17.07 -1.65 -10.80
CA VAL A 153 18.07 -0.61 -10.53
C VAL A 153 18.45 -0.66 -9.06
N CYS A 154 19.76 -0.58 -8.79
CA CYS A 154 20.34 -0.46 -7.46
C CYS A 154 21.33 0.72 -7.42
N ASN A 155 21.16 1.68 -6.52
CA ASN A 155 22.01 2.87 -6.36
C ASN A 155 22.28 3.59 -7.69
N LYS A 156 21.22 3.83 -8.47
CA LYS A 156 21.28 4.45 -9.81
C LYS A 156 22.05 3.66 -10.87
N LYS A 157 22.36 2.37 -10.63
CA LYS A 157 22.97 1.46 -11.60
C LYS A 157 22.01 0.33 -11.94
N ARG A 158 21.97 -0.06 -13.22
CA ARG A 158 21.26 -1.27 -13.65
C ARG A 158 21.82 -2.49 -12.92
N LEU A 159 20.95 -3.33 -12.37
CA LEU A 159 21.36 -4.47 -11.55
C LEU A 159 21.10 -5.79 -12.28
N ALA A 160 22.20 -6.43 -12.70
CA ALA A 160 22.18 -7.74 -13.33
C ALA A 160 22.00 -8.88 -12.32
N ASN A 161 21.54 -10.02 -12.80
CA ASN A 161 21.41 -11.26 -12.04
C ASN A 161 20.52 -11.16 -10.78
N VAL A 162 19.48 -10.32 -10.83
CA VAL A 162 18.39 -10.31 -9.84
C VAL A 162 17.44 -11.44 -10.18
N LYS A 163 17.11 -12.30 -9.21
CA LYS A 163 16.08 -13.34 -9.42
C LYS A 163 14.71 -12.66 -9.45
N VAL A 164 13.94 -12.90 -10.52
CA VAL A 164 12.59 -12.38 -10.71
C VAL A 164 11.64 -13.55 -10.87
N GLU A 165 10.59 -13.60 -10.05
CA GLU A 165 9.58 -14.65 -10.04
C GLU A 165 8.20 -14.00 -10.22
N LEU A 166 7.38 -14.55 -11.10
CA LEU A 166 5.97 -14.18 -11.27
C LEU A 166 5.12 -15.25 -10.62
N TYR A 167 4.27 -14.84 -9.70
CA TYR A 167 3.37 -15.69 -8.95
C TYR A 167 1.92 -15.28 -9.19
N ASP A 168 1.01 -16.24 -9.03
CA ASP A 168 -0.38 -16.00 -8.68
C ASP A 168 -0.57 -16.05 -7.15
N ARG A 169 -1.54 -15.32 -6.61
CA ARG A 169 -1.85 -15.33 -5.18
C ARG A 169 -3.18 -16.03 -4.94
N ASP A 170 -3.09 -17.20 -4.34
CA ASP A 170 -4.28 -17.94 -3.96
C ASP A 170 -4.74 -17.67 -2.53
N THR A 171 -6.05 -17.83 -2.31
CA THR A 171 -6.67 -17.58 -1.00
C THR A 171 -6.66 -18.83 -0.09
N LEU A 172 -6.60 -20.04 -0.67
CA LEU A 172 -6.84 -21.30 0.04
C LEU A 172 -5.71 -22.34 -0.09
N ASP A 173 -4.69 -22.06 -0.90
CA ASP A 173 -3.51 -22.88 -1.18
C ASP A 173 -2.25 -22.00 -1.35
N PRO A 174 -1.04 -22.60 -1.40
CA PRO A 174 0.19 -21.83 -1.56
C PRO A 174 0.27 -21.20 -2.96
N ASN A 175 0.62 -19.91 -3.01
CA ASN A 175 0.83 -19.14 -4.24
C ASN A 175 1.55 -19.93 -5.35
N ASP A 176 0.92 -20.00 -6.51
CA ASP A 176 1.45 -20.70 -7.69
C ASP A 176 2.54 -19.89 -8.42
N LEU A 177 3.67 -20.54 -8.71
CA LEU A 177 4.77 -19.93 -9.47
C LEU A 177 4.50 -20.08 -10.97
N LEU A 178 4.27 -18.97 -11.65
CA LEU A 178 3.96 -18.94 -13.08
C LEU A 178 5.22 -18.92 -13.96
N ALA A 179 6.22 -18.12 -13.59
CA ALA A 179 7.46 -17.99 -14.35
C ALA A 179 8.60 -17.46 -13.47
N GLU A 180 9.86 -17.77 -13.85
CA GLU A 180 11.04 -17.20 -13.21
C GLU A 180 12.16 -16.89 -14.22
N MET A 181 12.98 -15.87 -13.94
CA MET A 181 14.20 -15.57 -14.68
C MET A 181 15.23 -14.83 -13.81
N HIS A 182 16.37 -14.49 -14.40
CA HIS A 182 17.30 -13.51 -13.85
C HIS A 182 17.45 -12.30 -14.77
N THR A 183 17.59 -11.10 -14.22
CA THR A 183 17.85 -9.89 -15.02
C THR A 183 19.14 -10.00 -15.83
N ASN A 184 19.14 -9.45 -17.05
CA ASN A 184 20.31 -9.43 -17.93
C ASN A 184 21.40 -8.42 -17.45
N ALA A 185 22.47 -8.25 -18.23
CA ALA A 185 23.56 -7.32 -17.90
C ALA A 185 23.09 -5.85 -17.78
N GLU A 186 22.03 -5.51 -18.51
CA GLU A 186 21.35 -4.23 -18.52
C GLU A 186 20.25 -4.11 -17.45
N GLY A 187 20.12 -5.10 -16.56
CA GLY A 187 19.13 -5.15 -15.48
C GLY A 187 17.69 -5.39 -15.95
N GLU A 188 17.48 -5.73 -17.22
CA GLU A 188 16.16 -5.89 -17.82
C GLU A 188 15.59 -7.29 -17.54
N PHE A 189 14.28 -7.37 -17.37
CA PHE A 189 13.52 -8.60 -17.25
C PHE A 189 12.19 -8.51 -18.03
N GLU A 190 11.72 -9.65 -18.52
CA GLU A 190 10.41 -9.83 -19.15
C GLU A 190 9.95 -11.27 -18.94
N LEU A 191 8.83 -11.46 -18.25
CA LEU A 191 8.24 -12.76 -17.91
C LEU A 191 6.83 -12.84 -18.48
N PHE A 192 6.46 -14.00 -18.99
CA PHE A 192 5.08 -14.35 -19.33
C PHE A 192 4.61 -15.45 -18.38
N GLY A 193 3.47 -15.26 -17.73
CA GLY A 193 2.81 -16.26 -16.90
C GLY A 193 1.37 -16.45 -17.33
N GLN A 194 0.86 -17.68 -17.17
CA GLN A 194 -0.53 -18.00 -17.45
C GLN A 194 -1.01 -19.12 -16.53
N GLU A 195 -2.30 -19.08 -16.20
CA GLU A 195 -2.94 -20.02 -15.28
C GLU A 195 -4.40 -20.23 -15.69
N ASP A 196 -4.91 -21.44 -15.46
CA ASP A 196 -6.34 -21.77 -15.64
C ASP A 196 -7.03 -21.77 -14.28
N GLU A 197 -7.61 -20.62 -13.92
CA GLU A 197 -8.11 -20.38 -12.56
C GLU A 197 -9.62 -20.11 -12.55
N VAL A 198 -10.25 -20.44 -11.43
CA VAL A 198 -11.64 -20.12 -11.16
C VAL A 198 -11.74 -18.71 -10.59
N GLY A 199 -11.95 -17.74 -11.46
CA GLY A 199 -12.01 -16.34 -11.06
C GLY A 199 -11.04 -15.51 -11.86
N SER A 200 -10.35 -14.58 -11.20
CA SER A 200 -9.31 -13.77 -11.79
C SER A 200 -8.02 -14.02 -11.04
N ILE A 201 -6.95 -14.30 -11.78
CA ILE A 201 -5.59 -14.38 -11.24
C ILE A 201 -5.27 -13.09 -10.48
N GLU A 202 -4.50 -13.20 -9.40
CA GLU A 202 -3.96 -12.14 -8.54
C GLU A 202 -2.42 -12.05 -8.68
N PRO A 203 -1.90 -11.67 -9.87
CA PRO A 203 -0.49 -11.77 -10.17
C PRO A 203 0.38 -10.81 -9.35
N PHE A 204 1.55 -11.27 -8.92
CA PHE A 204 2.58 -10.42 -8.32
C PHE A 204 3.98 -10.89 -8.70
N ILE A 205 4.93 -9.96 -8.67
CA ILE A 205 6.33 -10.19 -8.98
C ILE A 205 7.15 -10.17 -7.70
N ARG A 206 7.99 -11.19 -7.48
CA ARG A 206 8.97 -11.25 -6.40
C ARG A 206 10.37 -11.04 -6.94
N LEU A 207 11.10 -10.06 -6.39
CA LEU A 207 12.51 -9.84 -6.68
C LEU A 207 13.37 -10.24 -5.49
N THR A 208 14.33 -11.15 -5.73
CA THR A 208 15.36 -11.53 -4.76
C THR A 208 16.71 -10.98 -5.19
N HIS A 209 17.30 -10.11 -4.36
CA HIS A 209 18.53 -9.38 -4.68
C HIS A 209 19.41 -9.15 -3.45
N ASN A 210 20.67 -8.80 -3.66
CA ASN A 210 21.62 -8.44 -2.60
C ASN A 210 21.89 -6.92 -2.51
N CYS A 211 21.16 -6.09 -3.28
CA CYS A 211 21.28 -4.63 -3.21
C CYS A 211 21.05 -4.12 -1.78
N LEU A 212 22.08 -3.48 -1.19
CA LEU A 212 22.08 -2.97 0.19
C LEU A 212 21.72 -4.03 1.26
N ALA A 213 21.85 -5.32 0.96
CA ALA A 213 21.68 -6.40 1.93
C ALA A 213 22.94 -6.58 2.78
N LYS A 214 22.81 -7.16 3.98
CA LYS A 214 23.97 -7.55 4.79
C LYS A 214 24.83 -8.59 4.04
N PRO A 215 26.15 -8.65 4.29
CA PRO A 215 27.02 -9.67 3.70
C PRO A 215 26.48 -11.08 3.94
N GLY A 216 26.28 -11.84 2.86
CA GLY A 216 25.72 -13.19 2.91
C GLY A 216 24.19 -13.27 2.92
N CYS A 217 23.48 -12.15 2.88
CA CYS A 217 22.02 -12.09 2.91
C CYS A 217 21.44 -11.61 1.57
N GLN A 218 20.16 -11.89 1.35
CA GLN A 218 19.35 -11.41 0.23
C GLN A 218 18.08 -10.73 0.75
N ARG A 219 17.66 -9.67 0.07
CA ARG A 219 16.38 -8.98 0.27
C ARG A 219 15.37 -9.52 -0.75
N ILE A 220 14.15 -9.72 -0.31
CA ILE A 220 13.04 -10.30 -1.07
C ILE A 220 11.85 -9.35 -0.99
N GLY A 221 11.52 -8.71 -2.11
CA GLY A 221 10.40 -7.76 -2.21
C GLY A 221 9.35 -8.23 -3.21
N ASP A 222 8.08 -8.06 -2.84
CA ASP A 222 6.92 -8.43 -3.66
C ASP A 222 6.24 -7.17 -4.22
N TYR A 223 5.85 -7.20 -5.49
CA TYR A 223 5.27 -6.09 -6.25
C TYR A 223 4.01 -6.56 -6.96
N GLU A 224 2.86 -5.95 -6.63
CA GLU A 224 1.58 -6.32 -7.22
C GLU A 224 1.50 -5.96 -8.71
N VAL A 225 0.93 -6.86 -9.51
CA VAL A 225 0.62 -6.60 -10.92
C VAL A 225 -0.85 -6.17 -10.99
N PRO A 226 -1.16 -5.00 -11.58
CA PRO A 226 -2.54 -4.52 -11.64
C PRO A 226 -3.47 -5.49 -12.40
N HIS A 227 -4.67 -5.76 -11.87
CA HIS A 227 -5.65 -6.66 -12.51
C HIS A 227 -6.06 -6.20 -13.92
N ASP A 228 -6.04 -4.90 -14.21
CA ASP A 228 -6.33 -4.38 -15.55
C ASP A 228 -5.24 -4.71 -16.59
N LYS A 229 -4.14 -5.34 -16.15
CA LYS A 229 -3.07 -5.88 -16.99
C LYS A 229 -3.15 -7.37 -17.26
N ILE A 230 -4.14 -8.06 -16.71
CA ILE A 230 -4.42 -9.45 -17.07
C ILE A 230 -4.87 -9.48 -18.53
N GLY A 231 -4.15 -10.26 -19.34
CA GLY A 231 -4.29 -10.35 -20.79
C GLY A 231 -3.45 -9.32 -21.58
N ASP A 232 -2.63 -8.51 -20.90
CA ASP A 232 -1.83 -7.44 -21.49
C ASP A 232 -0.36 -7.46 -20.97
N VAL A 233 0.43 -6.49 -21.42
CA VAL A 233 1.79 -6.25 -20.97
C VAL A 233 1.80 -5.16 -19.89
N TYR A 234 2.28 -5.50 -18.70
CA TYR A 234 2.59 -4.57 -17.63
C TYR A 234 4.07 -4.17 -17.67
N ASP A 235 4.33 -2.92 -18.07
CA ASP A 235 5.67 -2.34 -18.03
C ASP A 235 5.87 -1.57 -16.72
N MET A 236 6.63 -2.17 -15.81
CA MET A 236 7.00 -1.59 -14.51
C MET A 236 7.99 -0.43 -14.65
N THR A 237 8.54 -0.20 -15.84
CA THR A 237 9.62 0.75 -16.13
C THR A 237 10.86 0.47 -15.30
N TYR A 238 11.06 1.15 -14.17
CA TYR A 238 12.19 0.96 -13.26
C TYR A 238 11.72 0.40 -11.92
N VAL A 239 12.33 -0.70 -11.49
CA VAL A 239 12.15 -1.28 -10.16
C VAL A 239 13.37 -0.94 -9.32
N THR A 240 13.20 -0.02 -8.37
CA THR A 240 14.31 0.53 -7.57
C THR A 240 14.49 -0.26 -6.29
N LEU A 241 15.57 -1.04 -6.21
CA LEU A 241 15.82 -2.02 -5.16
C LEU A 241 16.53 -1.43 -3.92
N ASP A 242 16.92 -0.16 -4.00
CA ASP A 242 17.48 0.64 -2.92
C ASP A 242 16.45 0.89 -1.81
N ILE A 243 15.16 0.84 -2.16
CA ILE A 243 14.02 1.16 -1.31
C ILE A 243 13.54 -0.14 -0.66
N VAL A 244 13.25 -0.09 0.64
CA VAL A 244 12.58 -1.20 1.34
C VAL A 244 11.09 -1.11 1.08
N VAL A 245 10.54 -2.10 0.38
CA VAL A 245 9.09 -2.18 0.14
C VAL A 245 8.34 -2.77 1.34
N HIS A 246 7.05 -2.49 1.45
CA HIS A 246 6.23 -3.05 2.52
C HIS A 246 6.21 -4.59 2.45
N GLY A 247 6.48 -5.25 3.58
CA GLY A 247 6.51 -6.72 3.66
C GLY A 247 7.80 -7.36 3.11
N GLU A 248 8.80 -6.56 2.72
CA GLU A 248 10.10 -7.07 2.28
C GLU A 248 10.81 -7.85 3.40
N LYS A 249 11.43 -8.96 3.03
CA LYS A 249 12.15 -9.85 3.95
C LYS A 249 13.64 -9.84 3.66
N GLU A 250 14.47 -9.84 4.69
CA GLU A 250 15.91 -10.11 4.57
C GLU A 250 16.19 -11.55 5.01
N LYS A 251 16.73 -12.37 4.11
CA LYS A 251 17.08 -13.77 4.36
C LYS A 251 18.59 -13.94 4.33
N CYS A 252 19.12 -14.43 5.44
CA CYS A 252 20.46 -14.97 5.61
C CYS A 252 20.26 -16.46 5.99
#